data_AF-A0AAW9B941-F1
#
_entry.id   AF-A0AAW9B941-F1
#
_cell.length_a   1.000
_cell.length_b   1.000
_cell.length_c   1.000
_cell.angle_alpha   90.00
_cell.angle_beta   90.00
_cell.angle_gamma   90.00
#
_symmetry.space_group_name_H-M   'P 1'
#
loop_
_entity.id
_entity.type
_entity.pdbx_description
1 polymer ?
#
loop_
_entity_poly.entity_id
_entity_poly.type
_entity_poly.pdbx_seq_one_letter_code
_entity_poly.pdbx_strand_id
1 'polypeptide(L)' 'MSASGLLVEKSGPLSLIQDFGRFGLAHIGITQGGPVDDYAYSWANHLLGNRVNCSAIEITLGNACFVALQDCHLA' A
#
# COMPACT_ATOMS: atom_id res chain seq x y z
N MET A 1 5.99 -25.82 -1.41
CA MET A 1 5.22 -24.60 -1.77
C MET A 1 6.23 -23.49 -1.97
N SER A 2 6.29 -22.88 -3.16
CA SER A 2 7.10 -21.67 -3.34
C SER A 2 6.34 -20.51 -2.70
N ALA A 3 6.99 -19.75 -1.82
CA ALA A 3 6.39 -18.57 -1.21
C ALA A 3 6.35 -17.43 -2.25
N SER A 4 5.20 -16.77 -2.41
CA SER A 4 5.00 -15.63 -3.32
C SER A 4 4.81 -14.34 -2.54
N GLY A 5 5.41 -13.23 -3.00
CA GLY A 5 5.22 -11.89 -2.44
C GLY A 5 6.51 -11.25 -1.93
N LEU A 6 6.36 -10.33 -0.98
CA LEU A 6 7.45 -9.61 -0.34
C LEU A 6 7.63 -10.12 1.10
N LEU A 7 8.82 -10.58 1.45
CA LEU A 7 9.20 -10.85 2.83
C LEU A 7 9.63 -9.53 3.49
N VAL A 8 8.99 -9.19 4.62
CA VAL A 8 9.35 -7.99 5.39
C VAL A 8 10.57 -8.29 6.25
N GLU A 9 11.72 -7.70 5.91
CA GLU A 9 12.91 -7.77 6.76
C GLU A 9 12.90 -6.68 7.83
N LYS A 10 12.41 -5.48 7.47
CA LYS A 10 12.27 -4.33 8.37
C LYS A 10 11.02 -3.55 7.98
N SER A 11 10.15 -3.25 8.93
CA SER A 11 8.91 -2.49 8.68
C SER A 11 9.13 -0.98 8.49
N GLY A 12 10.32 -0.46 8.79
CA GLY A 12 10.50 0.97 9.03
C GLY A 12 9.71 1.46 10.26
N PRO A 13 9.59 2.79 10.47
CA PRO A 13 8.83 3.34 11.58
C PRO A 13 7.33 2.98 11.56
N LEU A 14 6.72 3.00 10.37
CA LEU A 14 5.34 2.56 10.15
C LEU A 14 5.13 2.23 8.67
N SER A 15 4.62 1.03 8.39
CA SER A 15 4.18 0.60 7.07
C SER A 15 2.76 0.05 7.16
N LEU A 16 1.85 0.55 6.33
CA LEU A 16 0.43 0.19 6.32
C LEU A 16 0.00 -0.28 4.94
N ILE A 17 -0.93 -1.23 4.88
CA ILE A 17 -1.63 -1.54 3.63
C ILE A 17 -2.76 -0.55 3.49
N GLN A 18 -2.79 0.19 2.37
CA GLN A 18 -3.80 1.20 2.07
C GLN A 18 -4.49 0.90 0.74
N ASP A 19 -5.80 1.12 0.73
CA ASP A 19 -6.63 1.33 -0.46
C ASP A 19 -7.23 2.76 -0.38
N PHE A 20 -8.11 3.18 -1.28
CA PHE A 20 -8.72 4.53 -1.21
C PHE A 20 -9.57 4.78 0.05
N GLY A 21 -9.86 3.77 0.87
CA GLY A 21 -10.57 3.94 2.13
C GLY A 21 -12.07 3.65 2.07
N ARG A 22 -12.79 4.11 3.10
CA ARG A 22 -14.17 3.72 3.43
C ARG A 22 -15.10 4.94 3.43
N PHE A 23 -15.64 5.24 2.25
CA PHE A 23 -16.54 6.37 2.03
C PHE A 23 -17.96 6.16 2.55
N GLY A 24 -18.57 7.24 3.04
CA GLY A 24 -19.97 7.28 3.45
C GLY A 24 -20.26 6.78 4.86
N LEU A 25 -19.28 6.27 5.60
CA LEU A 25 -19.49 5.64 6.92
C LEU A 25 -19.25 6.57 8.12
N ALA A 26 -19.00 7.86 7.89
CA ALA A 26 -18.75 8.82 8.96
C ALA A 26 -19.92 8.93 9.96
N HIS A 27 -21.15 8.72 9.49
CA HIS A 27 -22.37 8.76 10.31
C HIS A 27 -22.43 7.67 11.39
N ILE A 28 -21.63 6.61 11.28
CA ILE A 28 -21.46 5.56 12.30
C ILE A 28 -20.06 5.61 12.95
N GLY A 29 -19.32 6.72 12.79
CA GLY A 29 -18.03 6.94 13.45
C GLY A 29 -16.85 6.25 12.78
N ILE A 30 -16.98 5.76 11.55
CA ILE A 30 -15.87 5.19 10.78
C ILE A 30 -15.22 6.29 9.94
N THR A 31 -13.92 6.50 10.15
CA THR A 31 -13.12 7.43 9.35
C THR A 31 -12.88 6.88 7.95
N GLN A 32 -12.63 7.78 6.99
CA GLN A 32 -12.30 7.42 5.62
C GLN A 32 -11.09 6.46 5.55
N GLY A 33 -10.03 6.77 6.31
CA GLY A 33 -8.76 6.04 6.19
C GLY A 33 -8.14 6.27 4.81
N GLY A 34 -7.49 5.23 4.28
CA GLY A 34 -6.79 5.28 3.00
C GLY A 34 -5.43 5.94 3.08
N PRO A 35 -4.76 6.16 1.93
CA PRO A 35 -3.45 6.79 1.88
C PRO A 35 -3.52 8.23 2.36
N VAL A 36 -2.44 8.69 3.01
CA VAL A 36 -2.25 10.09 3.40
C VAL A 36 -2.05 10.99 2.16
N ASP A 37 -1.44 10.45 1.11
CA ASP A 37 -1.25 11.09 -0.19
C ASP A 37 -1.90 10.22 -1.28
N ASP A 38 -3.12 10.57 -1.66
CA ASP A 38 -3.92 9.86 -2.65
C ASP A 38 -3.39 10.01 -4.08
N TYR A 39 -2.71 11.11 -4.39
CA TYR A 39 -2.05 11.34 -5.68
C TYR A 39 -0.87 10.40 -5.87
N ALA A 40 0.03 10.31 -4.90
CA ALA A 40 1.17 9.39 -4.95
C ALA A 40 0.69 7.93 -5.05
N TYR A 41 -0.29 7.55 -4.23
CA TYR A 41 -0.93 6.24 -4.28
C TYR A 41 -1.54 5.92 -5.66
N SER A 42 -2.22 6.89 -6.27
CA SER A 42 -2.83 6.74 -7.59
C SER A 42 -1.77 6.57 -8.68
N TRP A 43 -0.67 7.33 -8.61
CA TRP A 43 0.43 7.23 -9.56
C TRP A 43 1.17 5.90 -9.47
N ALA A 44 1.50 5.43 -8.26
CA ALA A 44 2.15 4.13 -8.08
C ALA A 44 1.33 2.99 -8.71
N ASN A 45 0.02 2.98 -8.47
CA ASN A 45 -0.88 2.02 -9.11
C ASN A 45 -0.98 2.21 -10.63
N HIS A 46 -1.07 3.45 -11.11
CA HIS A 46 -1.14 3.75 -12.54
C HIS A 46 0.10 3.29 -13.31
N LEU A 47 1.30 3.50 -12.76
CA LEU A 47 2.57 3.09 -13.35
C LEU A 47 2.67 1.58 -13.56
N LEU A 48 2.01 0.78 -12.72
CA LEU A 48 1.93 -0.67 -12.84
C LEU A 48 0.74 -1.16 -13.67
N GLY A 49 -0.12 -0.25 -14.16
CA GLY A 49 -1.35 -0.61 -14.85
C GLY A 49 -2.39 -1.28 -13.95
N ASN A 50 -2.29 -1.08 -12.63
CA ASN A 50 -3.23 -1.65 -11.67
C ASN A 50 -4.61 -1.00 -11.80
N ARG A 51 -5.66 -1.75 -11.41
CA ARG A 51 -7.00 -1.19 -11.28
C ARG A 51 -7.01 -0.07 -10.24
N VAL A 52 -7.90 0.90 -10.44
CA VAL A 52 -8.25 1.91 -9.42
C VAL A 52 -8.59 1.19 -8.12
N ASN A 53 -8.13 1.72 -6.99
CA ASN A 53 -8.34 1.17 -5.65
C ASN A 53 -7.60 -0.16 -5.35
N CYS A 54 -6.53 -0.48 -6.10
CA CYS A 54 -5.69 -1.63 -5.74
C CYS A 54 -4.82 -1.30 -4.51
N SER A 55 -4.74 -2.23 -3.56
CA SER A 55 -4.01 -1.97 -2.31
C SER A 55 -2.52 -1.75 -2.57
N ALA A 56 -1.93 -0.81 -1.84
CA ALA A 56 -0.50 -0.51 -1.86
C ALA A 56 0.06 -0.46 -0.43
N ILE A 57 1.38 -0.53 -0.28
CA ILE A 57 2.04 -0.32 1.02
C ILE A 57 2.41 1.15 1.13
N GLU A 58 1.82 1.85 2.10
CA GLU A 58 2.24 3.19 2.49
C GLU A 58 3.37 3.10 3.51
N ILE A 59 4.53 3.67 3.18
CA ILE A 59 5.72 3.67 4.04
C ILE A 59 5.91 5.06 4.64
N THR A 60 5.66 5.19 5.93
CA THR A 60 5.81 6.44 6.67
C THR A 60 7.24 6.58 7.18
N LEU A 61 7.90 7.71 6.87
CA LEU A 61 9.27 8.03 7.25
C LEU A 61 10.37 7.09 6.70
N GLY A 62 10.04 6.23 5.73
CA GLY A 62 11.00 5.39 5.01
C GLY A 62 11.60 4.24 5.84
N ASN A 63 12.81 3.79 5.45
CA ASN A 63 13.59 2.74 6.12
C ASN A 63 12.93 1.34 6.21
N ALA A 64 11.88 1.09 5.42
CA ALA A 64 11.37 -0.27 5.25
C ALA A 64 12.29 -1.08 4.31
N CYS A 65 12.41 -2.38 4.56
CA CYS A 65 13.24 -3.31 3.79
C CYS A 65 12.43 -4.57 3.49
N PHE A 66 12.39 -4.94 2.21
CA PHE A 66 11.64 -6.09 1.71
C PHE A 66 12.52 -6.95 0.80
N VAL A 67 12.36 -8.27 0.89
CA VAL A 67 12.93 -9.22 -0.07
C VAL A 67 11.82 -9.71 -0.99
N ALA A 68 11.97 -9.49 -2.29
CA ALA A 68 11.09 -10.08 -3.28
C ALA A 68 11.38 -11.59 -3.38
N LEU A 69 10.35 -12.41 -3.14
CA LEU A 69 10.46 -13.88 -3.18
C LEU A 69 10.30 -14.44 -4.61
N GLN A 70 9.96 -13.58 -5.55
CA GLN A 70 9.79 -13.86 -6.98
C GLN A 70 9.99 -12.57 -7.77
N ASP A 71 10.18 -12.67 -9.08
CA ASP A 71 10.24 -11.51 -9.96
C ASP A 71 8.91 -10.72 -9.88
N CYS A 72 9.03 -9.40 -9.70
CA CYS A 72 7.89 -8.49 -9.60
C CYS A 72 8.25 -7.10 -10.14
N HIS A 73 7.23 -6.32 -10.48
CA HIS A 73 7.36 -4.90 -10.83
C HIS A 73 6.92 -4.05 -9.64
N LEU A 74 7.64 -2.96 -9.38
CA LEU A 74 7.37 -2.02 -8.28
C LEU A 74 7.35 -0.59 -8.84
N ALA A 75 6.55 0.29 -8.24
CA ALA A 75 6.44 1.70 -8.57
C ALA A 75 6.06 2.52 -7.33
#